data_AF-A0A067DBQ1-F1
#
_entry.id   AF-A0A067DBQ1-F1
#
_cell.length_a   1.000
_cell.length_b   1.000
_cell.length_c   1.000
_cell.angle_alpha   90.00
_cell.angle_beta   90.00
_cell.angle_gamma   90.00
#
_symmetry.space_group_name_H-M   'P 1'
#
loop_
_entity.id
_entity.type
_entity.pdbx_description
1 polymer ?
#
loop_
_entity_poly.entity_id
_entity_poly.type
_entity_poly.pdbx_seq_one_letter_code
_entity_poly.pdbx_strand_id
1 'polypeptide(L)'
;MGSLPQVVEECFGLLKLYSDGSISRSPNISFDVPFINDNSILYKDLIFNENIDLRLRLYKPTSIVNSSTKLPIVFYFHGGGFCFGSRTFPNNHNICVRLASILQAAVIEPDYRLGPEHRLPAALEDACCALKWLQGQAIMHANVMDTWLGEVDFDRVFVLGYSSGGNLAHHLAVRFGPGSVELAPVRVRGYVLMSPFFGGCERTRSEEERPIDGIWTLEMYDRNLRVKLYSHGLT
;
A
#
# COMPACT_ATOMS: atom_id res chain seq x y z
N MET A 1 -18.22 -36.61 -13.98
CA MET A 1 -18.41 -35.70 -12.83
C MET A 1 -17.03 -35.18 -12.46
N GLY A 2 -16.82 -33.86 -12.46
CA GLY A 2 -15.55 -33.28 -12.03
C GLY A 2 -15.40 -33.40 -10.51
N SER A 3 -14.18 -33.64 -10.03
CA SER A 3 -13.86 -33.56 -8.61
C SER A 3 -14.10 -32.14 -8.08
N LEU A 4 -14.53 -32.01 -6.83
CA LEU A 4 -14.67 -30.71 -6.18
C LEU A 4 -13.30 -29.98 -6.13
N PRO A 5 -13.26 -28.65 -6.31
CA PRO A 5 -12.03 -27.88 -6.21
C PRO A 5 -11.35 -28.07 -4.85
N GLN A 6 -10.05 -28.33 -4.87
CA GLN A 6 -9.23 -28.51 -3.65
C GLN A 6 -8.37 -27.28 -3.42
N VAL A 7 -8.05 -26.97 -2.15
CA VAL A 7 -7.13 -25.88 -1.83
C VAL A 7 -5.73 -26.25 -2.29
N VAL A 8 -5.13 -25.44 -3.17
CA VAL A 8 -3.76 -25.63 -3.67
C VAL A 8 -2.76 -24.72 -2.96
N GLU A 9 -3.18 -23.52 -2.55
CA GLU A 9 -2.36 -22.61 -1.75
C GLU A 9 -3.23 -21.96 -0.66
N GLU A 10 -2.65 -21.81 0.53
CA GLU A 10 -3.27 -21.12 1.66
C GLU A 10 -2.27 -20.14 2.26
N CYS A 11 -2.70 -18.88 2.41
CA CYS A 11 -1.92 -17.81 2.99
C CYS A 11 -2.61 -17.27 4.24
N PHE A 12 -1.99 -17.49 5.41
CA PHE A 12 -2.38 -16.93 6.72
C PHE A 12 -3.80 -17.29 7.21
N GLY A 13 -4.44 -18.33 6.69
CA GLY A 13 -5.88 -18.56 6.89
C GLY A 13 -6.77 -17.45 6.31
N LEU A 14 -6.17 -16.48 5.62
CA LEU A 14 -6.84 -15.30 5.09
C LEU A 14 -7.15 -15.42 3.60
N LEU A 15 -6.38 -16.22 2.85
CA LEU A 15 -6.62 -16.51 1.43
C LEU A 15 -6.44 -17.98 1.15
N LYS A 16 -7.37 -18.53 0.39
CA LYS A 16 -7.31 -19.87 -0.19
C LYS A 16 -7.40 -19.74 -1.70
N LEU A 17 -6.45 -20.31 -2.41
CA LEU A 17 -6.50 -20.54 -3.85
C LEU A 17 -6.90 -22.00 -4.07
N TYR A 18 -7.89 -22.22 -4.91
CA TYR A 18 -8.40 -23.55 -5.24
C TYR A 18 -7.85 -24.04 -6.59
N SER A 19 -7.90 -25.35 -6.81
CA SER A 19 -7.36 -26.03 -7.99
C SER A 19 -8.03 -25.63 -9.31
N ASP A 20 -9.23 -25.05 -9.24
CA ASP A 20 -9.97 -24.49 -10.38
C ASP A 20 -9.64 -23.00 -10.63
N GLY A 21 -8.72 -22.42 -9.85
CA GLY A 21 -8.34 -21.02 -9.91
C GLY A 21 -9.23 -20.08 -9.10
N SER A 22 -10.31 -20.58 -8.49
CA SER A 22 -11.15 -19.75 -7.61
C SER A 22 -10.40 -19.36 -6.34
N ILE A 23 -10.77 -18.21 -5.78
CA ILE A 23 -10.08 -17.61 -4.63
C ILE A 23 -11.11 -17.29 -3.56
N SER A 24 -10.82 -17.66 -2.32
CA SER A 24 -11.62 -17.29 -1.15
C SER A 24 -10.77 -16.45 -0.20
N ARG A 25 -11.30 -15.30 0.20
CA ARG A 25 -10.69 -14.40 1.18
C ARG A 25 -11.50 -14.43 2.46
N SER A 26 -10.82 -14.57 3.61
CA SER A 26 -11.48 -14.49 4.91
C SER A 26 -12.06 -13.09 5.10
N PRO A 27 -13.37 -12.95 5.40
CA PRO A 27 -13.97 -11.65 5.68
C PRO A 27 -13.54 -11.10 7.04
N ASN A 28 -13.09 -11.97 7.95
CA ASN A 28 -12.78 -11.65 9.33
C ASN A 28 -11.26 -11.62 9.53
N ILE A 29 -10.61 -10.59 8.98
CA ILE A 29 -9.22 -10.29 9.36
C ILE A 29 -9.28 -9.50 10.66
N SER A 30 -9.26 -10.21 11.79
CA SER A 30 -9.15 -9.56 13.10
C SER A 30 -7.69 -9.22 13.36
N PHE A 31 -7.38 -7.93 13.23
CA PHE A 31 -6.24 -7.38 13.94
C PHE A 31 -6.73 -7.09 15.36
N ASP A 32 -6.09 -7.66 16.38
CA ASP A 32 -6.33 -7.30 17.78
C ASP A 32 -5.74 -5.90 18.06
N VAL A 33 -6.25 -4.93 17.31
CA VAL A 33 -5.77 -3.55 17.23
C VAL A 33 -7.01 -2.67 17.16
N PRO A 34 -7.23 -1.77 18.14
CA PRO A 34 -8.38 -0.89 18.14
C PRO A 34 -8.31 0.10 16.99
N PHE A 35 -9.45 0.47 16.40
CA PHE A 35 -9.50 1.54 15.41
C PHE A 35 -9.41 2.90 16.12
N ILE A 36 -8.40 3.72 15.80
CA ILE A 36 -8.20 5.03 16.44
C ILE A 36 -9.02 6.09 15.71
N ASN A 37 -9.96 6.73 16.41
CA ASN A 37 -10.65 7.93 15.92
C ASN A 37 -10.91 8.89 17.09
N ASP A 38 -9.89 9.65 17.48
CA ASP A 38 -9.95 10.65 18.55
C ASP A 38 -10.34 12.05 18.05
N ASN A 39 -10.75 12.16 16.77
CA ASN A 39 -11.05 13.41 16.06
C ASN A 39 -9.86 14.38 15.94
N SER A 40 -8.63 13.99 16.29
CA SER A 40 -7.44 14.81 16.05
C SER A 40 -7.05 14.83 14.57
N ILE A 41 -7.33 13.73 13.86
CA ILE A 41 -7.12 13.54 12.43
C ILE A 41 -8.45 13.27 11.75
N LEU A 42 -8.81 14.07 10.74
CA LEU A 42 -9.93 13.78 9.85
C LEU A 42 -9.47 12.86 8.73
N TYR A 43 -10.34 11.97 8.28
CA TYR A 43 -10.09 11.17 7.10
C TYR A 43 -11.32 11.07 6.18
N LYS A 44 -11.08 10.82 4.90
CA LYS A 44 -12.14 10.52 3.92
C LYS A 44 -11.62 9.60 2.82
N ASP A 45 -12.51 8.81 2.26
CA ASP A 45 -12.22 7.93 1.13
C ASP A 45 -12.59 8.60 -0.20
N LEU A 46 -11.73 8.42 -1.21
CA LEU A 46 -11.92 8.91 -2.56
C LEU A 46 -11.65 7.79 -3.57
N ILE A 47 -12.32 7.84 -4.72
CA ILE A 47 -11.97 7.02 -5.88
C ILE A 47 -10.91 7.79 -6.68
N PHE A 48 -9.78 7.14 -6.96
CA PHE A 48 -8.70 7.75 -7.76
C PHE A 48 -8.54 7.12 -9.15
N ASN A 49 -9.18 5.97 -9.38
CA ASN A 49 -9.32 5.36 -10.70
C ASN A 49 -10.70 4.68 -10.82
N GLU A 50 -11.62 5.31 -11.55
CA GLU A 50 -13.00 4.83 -11.70
C GLU A 50 -13.10 3.54 -12.52
N ASN A 51 -12.22 3.33 -13.50
CA ASN A 51 -12.29 2.19 -14.41
C ASN A 51 -12.11 0.84 -13.69
N ILE A 52 -11.38 0.84 -12.58
CA ILE A 52 -11.06 -0.36 -11.79
C ILE A 52 -11.37 -0.17 -10.30
N ASP A 53 -12.21 0.81 -9.95
CA ASP A 53 -12.67 1.14 -8.59
C ASP A 53 -11.54 1.22 -7.55
N LEU A 54 -10.39 1.79 -7.91
CA LEU A 54 -9.31 1.99 -6.94
C LEU A 54 -9.61 3.19 -6.06
N ARG A 55 -9.48 2.97 -4.76
CA ARG A 55 -9.76 3.95 -3.72
C ARG A 55 -8.52 4.29 -2.93
N LEU A 56 -8.50 5.51 -2.41
CA LEU A 56 -7.52 5.98 -1.45
C LEU A 56 -8.21 6.62 -0.26
N ARG A 57 -7.51 6.69 0.86
CA ARG A 57 -7.92 7.46 2.03
C ARG A 57 -7.00 8.65 2.22
N LEU A 58 -7.59 9.84 2.30
CA LEU A 58 -6.89 11.05 2.73
C LEU A 58 -7.03 11.22 4.23
N TYR A 59 -5.95 11.67 4.87
CA TYR A 59 -5.91 12.05 6.27
C TYR A 59 -5.36 13.46 6.40
N LYS A 60 -5.95 14.26 7.28
CA LYS A 60 -5.42 15.58 7.62
C LYS A 60 -5.58 15.91 9.11
N PRO A 61 -4.63 16.61 9.74
CA PRO A 61 -4.81 17.16 11.08
C PRO A 61 -5.99 18.15 11.14
N THR A 62 -6.74 18.15 12.24
CA THR A 62 -7.78 19.18 12.48
C THR A 62 -7.21 20.54 12.85
N SER A 63 -6.03 20.56 13.46
CA SER A 63 -5.31 21.76 13.86
C SER A 63 -3.88 21.67 13.36
N ILE A 64 -3.47 22.67 12.57
CA ILE A 64 -2.10 22.79 12.08
C ILE A 64 -1.33 23.66 13.06
N VAL A 65 -0.23 23.15 13.61
CA VAL A 65 0.59 23.85 14.63
C VAL A 65 1.07 25.23 14.13
N ASN A 66 1.27 25.39 12.81
CA ASN A 66 1.58 26.66 12.18
C ASN A 66 0.70 26.89 10.94
N SER A 67 -0.36 27.69 11.09
CA SER A 67 -1.34 27.97 10.03
C SER A 67 -0.76 28.68 8.80
N SER A 68 0.46 29.23 8.88
CA SER A 68 1.13 29.86 7.74
C SER A 68 1.88 28.87 6.84
N THR A 69 2.05 27.62 7.26
CA THR A 69 2.81 26.61 6.52
C THR A 69 1.91 25.57 5.89
N LYS A 70 2.05 25.37 4.58
CA LYS A 70 1.44 24.25 3.86
C LYS A 70 1.95 22.91 4.41
N LEU A 71 1.08 21.90 4.45
CA LEU A 71 1.41 20.57 4.95
C LEU A 71 2.25 19.78 3.92
N PRO A 72 3.33 19.07 4.33
CA PRO A 72 3.93 18.07 3.46
C PRO A 72 2.94 16.93 3.19
N ILE A 73 3.19 16.19 2.10
CA ILE A 73 2.35 15.04 1.69
C ILE A 73 3.12 13.75 1.94
N VAL A 74 2.46 12.78 2.55
CA VAL A 74 3.01 11.46 2.84
C VAL A 74 2.14 10.41 2.18
N PHE A 75 2.67 9.71 1.17
CA PHE A 75 2.07 8.48 0.69
C PHE A 75 2.44 7.34 1.62
N TYR A 76 1.47 6.52 2.03
CA TYR A 76 1.70 5.29 2.75
C TYR A 76 1.10 4.10 2.00
N PHE A 77 1.95 3.19 1.55
CA PHE A 77 1.54 1.92 0.96
C PHE A 77 1.55 0.82 2.02
N HIS A 78 0.40 0.17 2.21
CA HIS A 78 0.24 -0.87 3.23
C HIS A 78 1.04 -2.15 2.91
N GLY A 79 1.23 -2.98 3.93
CA GLY A 79 1.83 -4.31 3.79
C GLY A 79 0.79 -5.39 3.46
N GLY A 80 1.20 -6.65 3.48
CA GLY A 80 0.33 -7.81 3.24
C GLY A 80 0.77 -8.72 2.09
N GLY A 81 2.06 -8.70 1.73
CA GLY A 81 2.63 -9.66 0.78
C GLY A 81 2.11 -9.52 -0.64
N PHE A 82 1.47 -8.40 -0.99
CA PHE A 82 0.69 -8.17 -2.22
C PHE A 82 -0.58 -9.00 -2.35
N CYS A 83 -0.91 -9.81 -1.35
CA CYS A 83 -2.09 -10.66 -1.34
C CYS A 83 -3.14 -10.19 -0.33
N PHE A 84 -2.81 -9.29 0.59
CA PHE A 84 -3.71 -8.78 1.63
C PHE A 84 -3.46 -7.31 1.95
N GLY A 85 -4.38 -6.77 2.74
CA GLY A 85 -4.32 -5.41 3.24
C GLY A 85 -5.38 -4.53 2.60
N SER A 86 -5.73 -3.46 3.30
CA SER A 86 -6.59 -2.39 2.80
C SER A 86 -6.40 -1.16 3.69
N ARG A 87 -6.64 0.02 3.12
CA ARG A 87 -6.80 1.30 3.82
C ARG A 87 -7.87 1.29 4.91
N THR A 88 -8.78 0.31 4.85
CA THR A 88 -9.86 0.15 5.82
C THR A 88 -9.45 -0.63 7.07
N PHE A 89 -8.30 -1.29 7.07
CA PHE A 89 -7.87 -2.11 8.19
C PHE A 89 -7.34 -1.25 9.35
N PRO A 90 -7.72 -1.54 10.62
CA PRO A 90 -7.33 -0.72 11.77
C PRO A 90 -5.82 -0.52 11.92
N ASN A 91 -5.02 -1.56 11.67
CA ASN A 91 -3.56 -1.48 11.78
C ASN A 91 -2.96 -0.48 10.78
N ASN A 92 -3.46 -0.43 9.55
CA ASN A 92 -2.97 0.51 8.54
C ASN A 92 -3.49 1.92 8.80
N HIS A 93 -4.79 2.03 9.13
CA HIS A 93 -5.42 3.28 9.51
C HIS A 93 -4.68 4.00 10.65
N ASN A 94 -4.38 3.26 11.72
CA ASN A 94 -3.70 3.82 12.89
C ASN A 94 -2.29 4.30 12.58
N ILE A 95 -1.59 3.65 11.64
CA ILE A 95 -0.28 4.13 11.16
C ILE A 95 -0.46 5.48 10.48
N CYS A 96 -1.44 5.61 9.59
CA CYS A 96 -1.73 6.87 8.90
C CYS A 96 -2.14 8.00 9.86
N VAL A 97 -2.96 7.71 10.86
CA VAL A 97 -3.31 8.68 11.93
C VAL A 97 -2.06 9.14 12.68
N ARG A 98 -1.19 8.22 13.07
CA ARG A 98 0.06 8.55 13.77
C ARG A 98 1.01 9.37 12.88
N LEU A 99 1.15 9.01 11.60
CA LEU A 99 1.96 9.74 10.64
C LEU A 99 1.43 11.17 10.45
N ALA A 100 0.13 11.34 10.24
CA ALA A 100 -0.49 12.65 10.06
C ALA A 100 -0.29 13.54 11.30
N SER A 101 -0.48 12.97 12.50
CA SER A 101 -0.37 13.68 13.77
C SER A 101 1.07 14.11 14.08
N ILE A 102 2.00 13.16 14.07
CA ILE A 102 3.40 13.39 14.47
C ILE A 102 4.13 14.27 13.44
N LEU A 103 3.91 14.03 12.15
CA LEU A 103 4.62 14.74 11.08
C LEU A 103 3.95 16.05 10.68
N GLN A 104 2.74 16.33 11.21
CA GLN A 104 1.90 17.44 10.76
C GLN A 104 1.80 17.43 9.23
N ALA A 105 1.29 16.32 8.69
CA ALA A 105 1.29 16.03 7.25
C ALA A 105 -0.09 15.59 6.76
N ALA A 106 -0.38 15.86 5.50
CA ALA A 106 -1.47 15.20 4.80
C ALA A 106 -1.01 13.79 4.39
N VAL A 107 -1.72 12.75 4.82
CA VAL A 107 -1.38 11.36 4.48
C VAL A 107 -2.34 10.84 3.43
N ILE A 108 -1.80 10.14 2.44
CA ILE A 108 -2.54 9.51 1.34
C ILE A 108 -2.25 8.02 1.37
N GLU A 109 -3.27 7.23 1.60
CA GLU A 109 -3.19 5.77 1.67
C GLU A 109 -4.01 5.16 0.53
N PRO A 110 -3.38 4.85 -0.61
CA PRO A 110 -4.04 4.16 -1.71
C PRO A 110 -4.17 2.66 -1.45
N ASP A 111 -5.33 2.10 -1.79
CA ASP A 111 -5.43 0.67 -2.07
C ASP A 111 -4.79 0.37 -3.42
N TYR A 112 -4.32 -0.86 -3.57
CA TYR A 112 -3.80 -1.41 -4.81
C TYR A 112 -4.37 -2.81 -5.04
N ARG A 113 -4.46 -3.23 -6.30
CA ARG A 113 -4.98 -4.56 -6.65
C ARG A 113 -4.10 -5.66 -6.04
N LEU A 114 -4.76 -6.69 -5.51
CA LEU A 114 -4.11 -7.78 -4.79
C LEU A 114 -4.03 -9.05 -5.65
N GLY A 115 -2.94 -9.80 -5.47
CA GLY A 115 -2.81 -11.15 -6.00
C GLY A 115 -3.59 -12.18 -5.16
N PRO A 116 -3.91 -13.35 -5.73
CA PRO A 116 -3.55 -13.81 -7.07
C PRO A 116 -4.47 -13.35 -8.22
N GLU A 117 -5.58 -12.66 -7.92
CA GLU A 117 -6.49 -12.09 -8.94
C GLU A 117 -5.75 -11.10 -9.85
N HIS A 118 -4.89 -10.28 -9.25
CA HIS A 118 -4.08 -9.28 -9.93
C HIS A 118 -2.63 -9.40 -9.47
N ARG A 119 -1.90 -10.30 -10.13
CA ARG A 119 -0.49 -10.54 -9.87
C ARG A 119 0.36 -9.31 -10.21
N LEU A 120 1.59 -9.26 -9.68
CA LEU A 120 2.54 -8.23 -10.06
C LEU A 120 2.76 -8.26 -11.59
N PRO A 121 2.85 -7.11 -12.27
CA PRO A 121 3.10 -5.77 -11.73
C PRO A 121 1.84 -4.93 -11.40
N ALA A 122 0.63 -5.48 -11.34
CA ALA A 122 -0.61 -4.71 -11.15
C ALA A 122 -0.56 -3.72 -9.98
N ALA A 123 -0.10 -4.16 -8.80
CA ALA A 123 0.04 -3.27 -7.64
C ALA A 123 1.02 -2.10 -7.85
N LEU A 124 2.09 -2.31 -8.65
CA LEU A 124 3.04 -1.25 -9.00
C LEU A 124 2.43 -0.23 -9.97
N GLU A 125 1.65 -0.71 -10.95
CA GLU A 125 0.89 0.15 -11.86
C GLU A 125 -0.09 1.03 -11.09
N ASP A 126 -0.80 0.45 -10.12
CA ASP A 126 -1.76 1.15 -9.27
C ASP A 126 -1.07 2.19 -8.37
N ALA A 127 0.09 1.84 -7.82
CA ALA A 127 0.90 2.77 -7.04
C ALA A 127 1.42 3.95 -7.88
N CYS A 128 1.82 3.70 -9.13
CA CYS A 128 2.17 4.75 -10.08
C CYS A 128 0.94 5.62 -10.42
N CYS A 129 -0.22 4.98 -10.61
CA CYS A 129 -1.49 5.66 -10.87
C CYS A 129 -1.86 6.60 -9.71
N ALA A 130 -1.67 6.19 -8.46
CA ALA A 130 -1.94 7.02 -7.28
C ALA A 130 -1.04 8.29 -7.22
N LEU A 131 0.24 8.17 -7.56
CA LEU A 131 1.12 9.35 -7.67
C LEU A 131 0.74 10.26 -8.85
N LYS A 132 0.32 9.70 -9.98
CA LYS A 132 -0.18 10.47 -11.12
C LYS A 132 -1.52 11.15 -10.82
N TRP A 133 -2.36 10.53 -10.01
CA TRP A 133 -3.58 11.16 -9.50
C TRP A 133 -3.23 12.41 -8.69
N LEU A 134 -2.22 12.35 -7.81
CA LEU A 134 -1.76 13.53 -7.07
C LEU A 134 -1.23 14.61 -8.00
N GLN A 135 -0.46 14.23 -9.02
CA GLN A 135 0.00 15.16 -10.06
C GLN A 135 -1.19 15.86 -10.73
N GLY A 136 -2.25 15.11 -11.07
CA GLY A 136 -3.50 15.67 -11.58
C GLY A 136 -4.09 16.71 -10.64
N GLN A 137 -4.20 16.39 -9.34
CA GLN A 137 -4.69 17.33 -8.32
C GLN A 137 -3.85 18.61 -8.26
N ALA A 138 -2.53 18.51 -8.42
CA ALA A 138 -1.61 19.64 -8.37
C ALA A 138 -1.68 20.58 -9.58
N ILE A 139 -2.13 20.07 -10.74
CA ILE A 139 -2.25 20.83 -12.00
C ILE A 139 -3.66 21.41 -12.17
N MET A 140 -4.67 20.79 -11.55
CA MET A 140 -6.05 21.25 -11.61
C MET A 140 -6.22 22.66 -11.01
N HIS A 141 -7.13 23.44 -11.59
CA HIS A 141 -7.56 24.70 -10.98
C HIS A 141 -8.24 24.44 -9.62
N ALA A 142 -8.13 25.42 -8.70
CA ALA A 142 -8.59 25.30 -7.32
C ALA A 142 -10.06 24.86 -7.15
N ASN A 143 -10.93 25.10 -8.14
CA ASN A 143 -12.35 24.73 -8.11
C ASN A 143 -12.62 23.25 -8.42
N VAL A 144 -11.63 22.48 -8.88
CA VAL A 144 -11.76 21.06 -9.24
C VAL A 144 -10.93 20.16 -8.32
N MET A 145 -9.83 20.70 -7.79
CA MET A 145 -8.98 20.01 -6.82
C MET A 145 -9.75 19.66 -5.55
N ASP A 146 -9.42 18.51 -4.95
CA ASP A 146 -9.93 18.16 -3.63
C ASP A 146 -9.56 19.25 -2.60
N THR A 147 -10.55 19.77 -1.88
CA THR A 147 -10.36 20.92 -0.98
C THR A 147 -9.33 20.65 0.13
N TRP A 148 -9.10 19.40 0.51
CA TRP A 148 -8.09 19.06 1.53
C TRP A 148 -6.65 19.19 0.99
N LEU A 149 -6.48 19.21 -0.33
CA LEU A 149 -5.20 19.44 -1.00
C LEU A 149 -4.95 20.92 -1.31
N GLY A 150 -5.83 21.84 -0.89
CA GLY A 150 -5.58 23.29 -0.99
C GLY A 150 -4.44 23.77 -0.08
N GLU A 151 -4.26 23.09 1.05
CA GLU A 151 -3.32 23.48 2.12
C GLU A 151 -2.03 22.65 2.11
N VAL A 152 -1.78 21.85 1.07
CA VAL A 152 -0.61 20.98 0.98
C VAL A 152 0.49 21.59 0.11
N ASP A 153 1.70 21.07 0.30
CA ASP A 153 2.91 21.45 -0.41
C ASP A 153 3.33 20.32 -1.36
N PHE A 154 3.01 20.47 -2.64
CA PHE A 154 3.35 19.50 -3.68
C PHE A 154 4.87 19.39 -3.95
N ASP A 155 5.70 20.29 -3.41
CA ASP A 155 7.16 20.20 -3.49
C ASP A 155 7.76 19.35 -2.34
N ARG A 156 6.97 19.04 -1.30
CA ARG A 156 7.37 18.23 -0.14
C ARG A 156 6.55 16.95 -0.03
N VAL A 157 6.74 16.05 -1.00
CA VAL A 157 6.10 14.73 -1.01
C VAL A 157 7.08 13.64 -0.57
N PHE A 158 6.62 12.72 0.26
CA PHE A 158 7.38 11.55 0.71
C PHE A 158 6.58 10.28 0.45
N VAL A 159 7.26 9.21 0.05
CA VAL A 159 6.63 7.91 -0.21
C VAL A 159 7.14 6.89 0.78
N LEU A 160 6.24 6.32 1.57
CA LEU A 160 6.52 5.37 2.62
C LEU A 160 5.78 4.07 2.32
N GLY A 161 6.31 2.96 2.82
CA GLY A 161 5.54 1.73 2.85
C GLY A 161 6.16 0.65 3.73
N TYR A 162 5.31 -0.24 4.21
CA TYR A 162 5.68 -1.36 5.06
C TYR A 162 5.61 -2.69 4.30
N SER A 163 6.62 -3.56 4.44
CA SER A 163 6.63 -4.89 3.81
C SER A 163 6.44 -4.81 2.28
N SER A 164 5.35 -5.36 1.73
CA SER A 164 5.02 -5.22 0.30
C SER A 164 4.90 -3.75 -0.14
N GLY A 165 4.35 -2.88 0.71
CA GLY A 165 4.32 -1.44 0.43
C GLY A 165 5.72 -0.81 0.44
N GLY A 166 6.65 -1.33 1.25
CA GLY A 166 8.05 -0.91 1.20
C GLY A 166 8.74 -1.32 -0.10
N ASN A 167 8.36 -2.48 -0.65
CA ASN A 167 8.78 -2.90 -1.99
C ASN A 167 8.17 -1.99 -3.08
N LEU A 168 6.90 -1.56 -2.95
CA LEU A 168 6.34 -0.54 -3.85
C LEU A 168 7.11 0.78 -3.78
N ALA A 169 7.39 1.28 -2.57
CA ALA A 169 8.18 2.49 -2.38
C ALA A 169 9.56 2.40 -3.06
N HIS A 170 10.23 1.24 -2.98
CA HIS A 170 11.46 0.99 -3.73
C HIS A 170 11.27 1.14 -5.24
N HIS A 171 10.32 0.41 -5.82
CA HIS A 171 10.13 0.41 -7.27
C HIS A 171 9.68 1.79 -7.79
N LEU A 172 8.90 2.54 -7.02
CA LEU A 172 8.55 3.93 -7.33
C LEU A 172 9.79 4.85 -7.31
N ALA A 173 10.72 4.66 -6.37
CA ALA A 173 11.98 5.39 -6.32
C ALA A 173 12.82 5.16 -7.58
N VAL A 174 12.92 3.91 -8.01
CA VAL A 174 13.62 3.54 -9.25
C VAL A 174 12.89 4.12 -10.48
N ARG A 175 11.56 4.04 -10.51
CA ARG A 175 10.74 4.47 -11.66
C ARG A 175 10.76 5.97 -11.90
N PHE A 176 10.66 6.78 -10.85
CA PHE A 176 10.56 8.23 -10.96
C PHE A 176 11.89 8.96 -10.75
N GLY A 177 12.86 8.28 -10.13
CA GLY A 177 14.19 8.81 -9.91
C GLY A 177 14.23 10.07 -9.03
N PRO A 178 15.42 10.67 -8.85
CA PRO A 178 15.59 11.86 -8.04
C PRO A 178 14.74 13.04 -8.55
N GLY A 179 13.98 13.65 -7.64
CA GLY A 179 13.15 14.82 -7.94
C GLY A 179 11.89 14.54 -8.77
N SER A 180 11.63 13.28 -9.12
CA SER A 180 10.39 12.83 -9.78
C SER A 180 9.93 13.74 -10.92
N VAL A 181 10.83 14.06 -11.86
CA VAL A 181 10.61 15.08 -12.90
C VAL A 181 9.33 14.81 -13.72
N GLU A 182 9.01 13.54 -14.00
CA GLU A 182 7.77 13.14 -14.69
C GLU A 182 6.49 13.54 -13.94
N LEU A 183 6.56 13.67 -12.61
CA LEU A 183 5.42 14.01 -11.75
C LEU A 183 5.25 15.52 -11.50
N ALA A 184 6.09 16.38 -12.10
CA ALA A 184 5.98 17.83 -11.91
C ALA A 184 4.53 18.33 -12.11
N PRO A 185 4.03 19.23 -11.24
CA PRO A 185 4.75 19.96 -10.18
C PRO A 185 4.94 19.18 -8.87
N VAL A 186 4.49 17.92 -8.79
CA VAL A 186 4.74 17.06 -7.62
C VAL A 186 6.21 16.66 -7.57
N ARG A 187 6.86 16.94 -6.44
CA ARG A 187 8.24 16.53 -6.18
C ARG A 187 8.34 15.61 -4.98
N VAL A 188 8.75 14.36 -5.26
CA VAL A 188 9.09 13.39 -4.22
C VAL A 188 10.49 13.69 -3.68
N ARG A 189 10.56 14.02 -2.39
CA ARG A 189 11.77 14.39 -1.65
C ARG A 189 12.43 13.19 -0.97
N GLY A 190 11.71 12.10 -0.76
CA GLY A 190 12.26 10.91 -0.14
C GLY A 190 11.36 9.69 -0.24
N TYR A 191 12.00 8.53 -0.18
CA TYR A 191 11.36 7.22 -0.11
C TYR A 191 11.81 6.52 1.18
N VAL A 192 10.88 6.01 1.98
CA VAL A 192 11.17 5.30 3.23
C VAL A 192 10.64 3.87 3.12
N LEU A 193 11.55 2.92 3.23
CA LEU A 193 11.28 1.50 3.05
C LEU A 193 11.27 0.83 4.43
N MET A 194 10.09 0.56 4.98
CA MET A 194 9.96 -0.08 6.28
C MET A 194 9.87 -1.59 6.12
N SER A 195 10.92 -2.32 6.52
CA SER A 195 11.02 -3.78 6.40
C SER A 195 10.58 -4.31 5.02
N PRO A 196 11.14 -3.80 3.91
CA PRO A 196 10.61 -4.04 2.57
C PRO A 196 10.66 -5.53 2.18
N PHE A 197 9.62 -6.00 1.50
CA PHE A 197 9.46 -7.41 1.10
C PHE A 197 10.22 -7.73 -0.19
N PHE A 198 11.44 -8.25 -0.05
CA PHE A 198 12.31 -8.68 -1.17
C PHE A 198 12.68 -10.14 -1.05
N GLY A 199 12.52 -10.92 -2.13
CA GLY A 199 12.94 -12.31 -2.19
C GLY A 199 13.78 -12.58 -3.43
N GLY A 200 14.43 -13.74 -3.46
CA GLY A 200 15.20 -14.23 -4.59
C GLY A 200 15.01 -15.74 -4.77
N CYS A 201 15.60 -16.29 -5.84
CA CYS A 201 15.63 -17.73 -6.07
C CYS A 201 16.53 -18.46 -5.06
N GLU A 202 17.63 -17.82 -4.69
CA GLU A 202 18.57 -18.33 -3.70
C GLU A 202 18.25 -17.77 -2.32
N ARG A 203 18.48 -18.59 -1.29
CA ARG A 203 18.33 -18.13 0.09
C ARG A 203 19.46 -17.20 0.47
N THR A 204 19.10 -16.15 1.19
CA THR A 204 20.06 -15.34 1.93
C THR A 204 20.43 -16.05 3.22
N ARG A 205 21.63 -15.73 3.73
CA ARG A 205 22.08 -16.21 5.05
C ARG A 205 21.07 -15.91 6.17
N SER A 206 20.41 -14.75 6.13
CA SER A 206 19.38 -14.38 7.12
C SER A 206 18.10 -15.20 7.02
N GLU A 207 17.80 -15.77 5.85
CA GLU A 207 16.68 -16.70 5.70
C GLU A 207 17.07 -18.09 6.21
N GLU A 208 18.30 -18.53 6.00
CA GLU A 208 18.81 -19.83 6.49
C GLU A 208 18.98 -19.89 8.01
N GLU A 209 19.49 -18.82 8.61
CA GLU A 209 19.82 -18.75 10.04
C GLU A 209 18.61 -18.34 10.93
N ARG A 210 17.41 -18.23 10.36
CA ARG A 210 16.25 -17.61 11.03
C ARG A 210 15.74 -18.45 12.24
N PRO A 211 15.44 -17.83 13.39
CA PRO A 211 14.76 -18.51 14.49
C PRO A 211 13.36 -18.99 14.08
N ILE A 212 12.95 -20.16 14.59
CA ILE A 212 11.67 -20.85 14.26
C ILE A 212 10.44 -20.02 14.72
N ASP A 213 10.63 -19.04 15.61
CA ASP A 213 9.58 -18.45 16.44
C ASP A 213 8.96 -17.16 15.84
N GLY A 214 9.25 -16.86 14.57
CA GLY A 214 8.70 -15.69 13.89
C GLY A 214 7.26 -15.89 13.43
N ILE A 215 6.41 -14.85 13.56
CA ILE A 215 5.04 -14.82 13.02
C ILE A 215 5.00 -15.14 11.50
N TRP A 216 6.10 -14.87 10.79
CA TRP A 216 6.30 -15.24 9.39
C TRP A 216 7.30 -16.39 9.26
N THR A 217 6.82 -17.57 8.88
CA THR A 217 7.68 -18.71 8.54
C THR A 217 8.25 -18.55 7.12
N LEU A 218 9.37 -19.23 6.83
CA LEU A 218 9.94 -19.27 5.49
C LEU A 218 8.97 -19.88 4.46
N GLU A 219 8.22 -20.90 4.87
CA GLU A 219 7.22 -21.51 4.00
C GLU A 219 6.11 -20.50 3.63
N MET A 220 5.63 -19.71 4.58
CA MET A 220 4.66 -18.64 4.32
C MET A 220 5.25 -17.58 3.38
N TYR A 221 6.53 -17.24 3.55
CA TYR A 221 7.25 -16.33 2.68
C TYR A 221 7.22 -16.81 1.22
N ASP A 222 7.58 -18.07 0.98
CA ASP A 222 7.62 -18.68 -0.34
C ASP A 222 6.24 -18.80 -0.98
N ARG A 223 5.23 -19.19 -0.19
CA ARG A 223 3.84 -19.25 -0.66
C ARG A 223 3.37 -17.89 -1.16
N ASN A 224 3.67 -16.81 -0.42
CA ASN A 224 3.34 -15.45 -0.86
C ASN A 224 4.09 -15.06 -2.14
N LEU A 225 5.36 -15.46 -2.30
CA LEU A 225 6.08 -15.26 -3.55
C LEU A 225 5.40 -15.98 -4.72
N ARG A 226 4.95 -17.23 -4.53
CA ARG A 226 4.25 -17.99 -5.58
C ARG A 226 2.91 -17.40 -5.96
N VAL A 227 2.10 -17.04 -4.97
CA VAL A 227 0.74 -16.51 -5.15
C VAL A 227 0.76 -15.10 -5.77
N LYS A 228 1.83 -14.33 -5.64
CA LYS A 228 1.93 -13.00 -6.28
C LYS A 228 2.64 -13.01 -7.64
N LEU A 229 3.47 -14.01 -7.94
CA LEU A 229 4.31 -14.05 -9.16
C LEU A 229 3.89 -15.08 -10.22
N TYR A 230 3.52 -16.31 -9.84
CA TYR A 230 3.37 -17.43 -10.79
C TYR A 230 1.93 -17.91 -10.97
N SER A 231 1.45 -18.01 -12.21
CA SER A 231 0.25 -18.80 -12.52
C SER A 231 0.53 -20.28 -12.28
N HIS A 232 -0.34 -20.99 -11.56
CA HIS A 232 -0.30 -22.46 -11.58
C HIS A 232 -0.63 -22.93 -13.00
N GLY A 233 0.41 -23.34 -13.73
CA GLY A 233 0.33 -23.71 -15.13
C GLY A 233 1.50 -23.11 -15.91
N LEU A 234 2.66 -23.76 -15.82
CA LEU A 234 3.73 -23.88 -16.83
C LEU A 234 4.96 -24.54 -16.17
N THR A 235 4.86 -25.86 -16.01
CA THR A 235 5.95 -26.82 -16.24
C THR A 235 5.33 -28.01 -16.94
#